data_AF-A0AA95MGY8-F1
#
_entry.id   AF-A0AA95MGY8-F1
#
_cell.length_a   1.000
_cell.length_b   1.000
_cell.length_c   1.000
_cell.angle_alpha   90.00
_cell.angle_beta   90.00
_cell.angle_gamma   90.00
#
_symmetry.space_group_name_H-M   'P 1'
#
loop_
_entity.id
_entity.type
_entity.pdbx_description
1 polymer ?
#
loop_
_entity_poly.entity_id
_entity_poly.type
_entity_poly.pdbx_seq_one_letter_code
_entity_poly.pdbx_strand_id
1 'polypeptide(L)'
;MFKRLFDSLFGNDTKSLISEYENRIKSYETKIQELENGNKKLQQNYEYSLKRIKAKNKKIKKLENWVNELTLGIQANEVDNKTAKNQPVPTPKKKLTQVDFLNKLLMNGQFHECAIAVNKLVQQANPNEYSLEGLIKLADVLTKVYRIKPKDVKGMIGLYSACLGIINLFSKKEAIKDFVTANEKIMNQRILETNDSNLIIYLAAFYFNHYEQKFTVFLTTSINSGITLLEMESSNFIKLLWFSFYIDKVENLLQMTGISILFKKHGHFPEVQLFKLYIEIANGNVKFEASKNIIEKLKVNGTVLNSIEKLKIYQRLTDKLEKPLVRSKAIFSSNEHYSLRKIAFVVKLPMNHKILHDSSNLLVKESIQLAVYSDPFLKTQKGYVVVDVLTDKQTGKTFIPENEIGPLKKKLGSKWPDIRAYEENVPIVKKMTAVSNSSNYFVWPSTELKGGPQYEEKTDFNEESDLKKLGYQITGMTREKRWKVLEVAVKQIGLKKVAYTIAQNVKLRKGQKNGEKKFSFAIGEWEYDLAKLKETYYKNEFSWPSTRVN
;
A
#
# COMPACT_ATOMS: atom_id res chain seq x y z
N MET A 1 54.93 61.02 -20.37
CA MET A 1 54.27 62.21 -19.79
C MET A 1 52.79 61.95 -19.48
N PHE A 2 51.99 61.47 -20.42
CA PHE A 2 50.55 61.16 -20.23
C PHE A 2 50.23 60.23 -19.04
N LYS A 3 50.99 59.15 -18.82
CA LYS A 3 50.76 58.21 -17.69
C LYS A 3 50.91 58.88 -16.31
N ARG A 4 51.88 59.78 -16.15
CA ARG A 4 52.09 60.54 -14.89
C ARG A 4 51.00 61.58 -14.64
N LEU A 5 50.46 62.18 -15.69
CA LEU A 5 49.33 63.12 -15.61
C LEU A 5 48.01 62.37 -15.28
N PHE A 6 47.82 61.19 -15.87
CA PHE A 6 46.68 60.33 -15.58
C PHE A 6 46.71 59.78 -14.14
N ASP A 7 47.88 59.35 -13.65
CA ASP A 7 48.08 58.90 -12.26
C ASP A 7 47.94 60.02 -11.22
N SER A 8 48.10 61.27 -11.62
CA SER A 8 47.90 62.46 -10.77
C SER A 8 46.43 62.92 -10.73
N LEU A 9 45.68 62.75 -11.82
CA LEU A 9 44.29 63.19 -11.93
C LEU A 9 43.30 62.19 -11.35
N PHE A 10 43.63 60.89 -11.39
CA PHE A 10 42.79 59.82 -10.90
C PHE A 10 43.48 59.17 -9.68
N GLY A 11 43.05 59.59 -8.49
CA GLY A 11 43.60 59.12 -7.21
C GLY A 11 43.42 57.61 -7.00
N ASN A 12 44.03 57.09 -5.92
CA ASN A 12 44.00 55.67 -5.58
C ASN A 12 42.58 55.07 -5.53
N ASP A 13 41.57 55.87 -5.18
CA ASP A 13 40.15 55.47 -5.15
C ASP A 13 39.64 55.08 -6.55
N THR A 14 40.05 55.79 -7.61
CA THR A 14 39.66 55.46 -8.98
C THR A 14 40.29 54.13 -9.43
N LYS A 15 41.54 53.86 -9.05
CA LYS A 15 42.20 52.57 -9.37
C LYS A 15 41.55 51.39 -8.65
N SER A 16 41.17 51.57 -7.39
CA SER A 16 40.42 50.56 -6.63
C SER A 16 39.07 50.26 -7.28
N LEU A 17 38.34 51.31 -7.68
CA LEU A 17 37.05 51.16 -8.35
C LEU A 17 37.18 50.45 -9.70
N ILE A 18 38.19 50.77 -10.51
CA ILE A 18 38.48 50.08 -11.78
C ILE A 18 38.73 48.58 -11.52
N SER A 19 39.58 48.25 -10.54
CA SER A 19 39.88 46.85 -10.20
C SER A 19 38.64 46.09 -9.71
N GLU A 20 37.75 46.73 -8.95
CA GLU A 20 36.48 46.14 -8.54
C GLU A 20 35.59 45.84 -9.76
N TYR A 21 35.47 46.78 -10.71
CA TYR A 21 34.70 46.57 -11.94
C TYR A 21 35.30 45.48 -12.83
N GLU A 22 36.62 45.41 -12.98
CA GLU A 22 37.31 44.35 -13.73
C GLU A 22 37.02 42.97 -13.11
N ASN A 23 37.06 42.85 -11.78
CA ASN A 23 36.73 41.61 -11.08
C ASN A 23 35.25 41.23 -11.27
N ARG A 24 34.32 42.21 -11.22
CA ARG A 24 32.90 41.97 -11.50
C ARG A 24 32.67 41.51 -12.93
N ILE A 25 33.33 42.14 -13.91
CA ILE A 25 33.26 41.75 -15.33
C ILE A 25 33.73 40.30 -15.50
N LYS A 26 34.90 39.95 -14.96
CA LYS A 26 35.44 38.58 -15.03
C LYS A 26 34.52 37.54 -14.37
N SER A 27 33.90 37.91 -13.25
CA SER A 27 32.89 37.07 -12.58
C SER A 27 31.65 36.85 -13.47
N TYR A 28 31.15 37.91 -14.13
CA TYR A 28 30.04 37.79 -15.07
C TYR A 28 30.39 36.97 -16.31
N GLU A 29 31.59 37.14 -16.88
CA GLU A 29 32.07 36.31 -18.00
C GLU A 29 32.09 34.82 -17.62
N THR A 30 32.59 34.49 -16.43
CA THR A 30 32.58 33.12 -15.91
C THR A 30 31.16 32.58 -15.81
N LYS A 31 30.23 33.37 -15.26
CA LYS A 31 28.81 32.99 -15.13
C LYS A 31 28.11 32.81 -16.47
N ILE A 32 28.43 33.66 -17.46
CA ILE A 32 27.92 33.52 -18.83
C ILE A 32 28.42 32.19 -19.43
N GLN A 33 29.70 31.88 -19.28
CA GLN A 33 30.28 30.63 -19.78
C GLN A 33 29.67 29.38 -19.12
N GLU A 34 29.41 29.43 -17.81
CA GLU A 34 28.69 28.37 -17.09
C GLU A 34 27.27 28.16 -17.61
N LEU A 35 26.53 29.26 -17.86
CA LEU A 35 25.19 29.21 -18.42
C LEU A 35 25.17 28.66 -19.84
N GLU A 36 26.11 29.06 -20.69
CA GLU A 36 26.26 28.54 -22.05
C GLU A 36 26.55 27.04 -22.07
N ASN A 37 27.46 26.58 -21.20
CA ASN A 37 27.75 25.15 -21.02
C ASN A 37 26.52 24.38 -20.50
N GLY A 38 25.79 24.97 -19.55
CA GLY A 38 24.52 24.42 -19.05
C GLY A 38 23.48 24.27 -20.15
N ASN A 39 23.32 25.29 -20.99
CA ASN A 39 22.38 25.29 -22.11
C ASN A 39 22.76 24.25 -23.18
N LYS A 40 24.06 24.13 -23.51
CA LYS A 40 24.57 23.11 -24.44
C LYS A 40 24.27 21.69 -23.94
N LYS A 41 24.45 21.43 -22.64
CA LYS A 41 24.12 20.14 -22.03
C LYS A 41 22.61 19.84 -22.05
N LEU A 42 21.78 20.86 -21.78
CA LEU A 42 20.32 20.77 -21.90
C LEU A 42 19.89 20.43 -23.33
N GLN A 43 20.47 21.10 -24.33
CA GLN A 43 20.18 20.85 -25.75
C GLN A 43 20.56 19.42 -26.17
N GLN A 44 21.73 18.93 -25.76
CA GLN A 44 22.13 17.53 -26.00
C GLN A 44 21.16 16.52 -25.36
N ASN A 45 20.73 16.76 -24.12
CA ASN A 45 19.75 15.90 -23.45
C ASN A 45 18.38 15.90 -24.15
N TYR A 46 17.98 17.05 -24.69
CA TYR A 46 16.75 17.19 -25.47
C TYR A 46 16.82 16.39 -26.78
N GLU A 47 17.91 16.53 -27.54
CA GLU A 47 18.13 15.77 -28.78
C GLU A 47 18.16 14.25 -28.54
N TYR A 48 18.83 13.80 -27.48
CA TYR A 48 18.85 12.40 -27.09
C TYR A 48 17.43 11.87 -26.77
N SER A 49 16.65 12.66 -26.04
CA SER A 49 15.26 12.34 -25.70
C SER A 49 14.38 12.26 -26.96
N LEU A 50 14.51 13.21 -27.90
CA LEU A 50 13.82 13.18 -29.18
C LEU A 50 14.17 11.94 -30.01
N LYS A 51 15.45 11.55 -30.08
CA LYS A 51 15.89 10.34 -30.78
C LYS A 51 15.25 9.08 -30.18
N ARG A 52 15.17 9.00 -28.85
CA ARG A 52 14.53 7.89 -28.12
C ARG A 52 13.02 7.85 -28.38
N ILE A 53 12.34 9.00 -28.42
CA ILE A 53 10.91 9.11 -28.75
C ILE A 53 10.66 8.68 -30.20
N LYS A 54 11.44 9.17 -31.18
CA LYS A 54 11.32 8.76 -32.59
C LYS A 54 11.50 7.24 -32.77
N ALA A 55 12.45 6.64 -32.07
CA ALA A 55 12.66 5.19 -32.09
C ALA A 55 11.47 4.40 -31.50
N LYS A 56 10.89 4.88 -30.38
CA LYS A 56 9.67 4.29 -29.81
C LYS A 56 8.48 4.42 -30.75
N ASN A 57 8.25 5.60 -31.34
CA ASN A 57 7.16 5.84 -32.29
C ASN A 57 7.29 4.98 -33.55
N LYS A 58 8.52 4.73 -34.05
CA LYS A 58 8.74 3.80 -35.17
C LYS A 58 8.33 2.37 -34.81
N LYS A 59 8.62 1.91 -33.58
CA LYS A 59 8.16 0.58 -33.10
C LYS A 59 6.64 0.53 -32.95
N ILE A 60 6.02 1.58 -32.39
CA ILE A 60 4.57 1.69 -32.24
C ILE A 60 3.89 1.67 -33.63
N LYS A 61 4.37 2.45 -34.59
CA LYS A 61 3.83 2.47 -35.96
C LYS A 61 3.95 1.12 -36.66
N LYS A 62 5.06 0.40 -36.43
CA LYS A 62 5.22 -0.98 -36.94
C LYS A 62 4.18 -1.93 -36.32
N LEU A 63 3.92 -1.80 -35.02
CA LEU A 63 2.87 -2.56 -34.33
C LEU A 63 1.47 -2.15 -34.80
N GLU A 64 1.21 -0.86 -35.06
CA GLU A 64 -0.04 -0.35 -35.61
C GLU A 64 -0.33 -0.92 -36.99
N ASN A 65 0.62 -0.82 -37.92
CA ASN A 65 0.46 -1.38 -39.25
C ASN A 65 0.18 -2.87 -39.18
N TRP A 66 0.93 -3.61 -38.35
CA TRP A 66 0.77 -5.04 -38.21
C TRP A 66 -0.57 -5.44 -37.54
N VAL A 67 -1.05 -4.67 -36.56
CA VAL A 67 -2.39 -4.85 -35.97
C VAL A 67 -3.48 -4.56 -37.00
N ASN A 68 -3.33 -3.49 -37.79
CA ASN A 68 -4.31 -3.15 -38.83
C ASN A 68 -4.36 -4.21 -39.94
N GLU A 69 -3.21 -4.77 -40.33
CA GLU A 69 -3.13 -5.91 -41.26
C GLU A 69 -3.89 -7.14 -40.73
N LEU A 70 -3.78 -7.41 -39.42
CA LEU A 70 -4.56 -8.47 -38.78
C LEU A 70 -6.06 -8.18 -38.77
N THR A 71 -6.47 -6.94 -38.48
CA THR A 71 -7.88 -6.55 -38.42
C THR A 71 -8.55 -6.62 -39.80
N LEU A 72 -7.88 -6.15 -40.85
CA LEU A 72 -8.36 -6.25 -42.25
C LEU A 72 -8.47 -7.69 -42.73
N GLY A 73 -7.55 -8.56 -42.30
CA GLY A 73 -7.58 -9.99 -42.62
C GLY A 73 -8.78 -10.76 -42.03
N ILE A 74 -9.47 -10.19 -41.02
CA ILE A 74 -10.67 -10.73 -40.38
C ILE A 74 -11.93 -10.30 -41.14
N GLN A 75 -12.05 -9.02 -41.53
CA GLN A 75 -13.22 -8.50 -42.25
C GLN A 75 -13.40 -9.13 -43.65
N ALA A 76 -12.30 -9.42 -44.36
CA ALA A 76 -12.36 -10.09 -45.66
C ALA A 76 -12.95 -11.52 -45.58
N ASN A 77 -12.78 -12.22 -44.44
CA ASN A 77 -13.23 -13.60 -44.27
C ASN A 77 -14.74 -13.72 -43.98
N GLU A 78 -15.40 -12.66 -43.51
CA GLU A 78 -16.87 -12.67 -43.31
C GLU A 78 -17.64 -12.42 -44.60
N VAL A 79 -17.02 -11.77 -45.60
CA VAL A 79 -17.64 -11.45 -46.88
C VAL A 79 -17.51 -12.61 -47.89
N ASP A 80 -16.37 -13.32 -47.90
CA ASP A 80 -16.10 -14.36 -48.91
C ASP A 80 -16.77 -15.73 -48.64
N ASN A 81 -17.36 -15.96 -47.47
CA ASN A 81 -18.07 -17.21 -47.18
C ASN A 81 -19.47 -17.32 -47.84
N LYS A 82 -19.90 -16.32 -48.63
CA LYS A 82 -21.18 -16.38 -49.37
C LYS A 82 -21.04 -16.60 -50.88
N THR A 83 -19.85 -16.53 -51.46
CA THR A 83 -19.70 -16.55 -52.93
C THR A 83 -18.36 -17.17 -53.38
N ALA A 84 -18.20 -18.49 -53.25
CA ALA A 84 -17.23 -19.22 -54.08
C ALA A 84 -17.50 -20.74 -54.07
N LYS A 85 -18.22 -21.23 -55.08
CA LYS A 85 -18.12 -22.63 -55.52
C LYS A 85 -17.13 -22.68 -56.68
N ASN A 86 -16.16 -23.60 -56.60
CA ASN A 86 -15.37 -24.16 -57.72
C ASN A 86 -14.07 -23.44 -58.16
N GLN A 87 -13.10 -23.25 -57.26
CA GLN A 87 -11.68 -23.27 -57.62
C GLN A 87 -10.83 -24.03 -56.57
N PRO A 88 -9.74 -24.72 -56.97
CA PRO A 88 -8.86 -25.45 -56.07
C PRO A 88 -8.12 -24.46 -55.15
N VAL A 89 -8.45 -24.54 -53.85
CA VAL A 89 -8.02 -23.60 -52.82
C VAL A 89 -6.53 -23.79 -52.52
N PRO A 90 -5.68 -22.75 -52.64
CA PRO A 90 -4.31 -22.81 -52.14
C PRO A 90 -4.35 -23.08 -50.64
N THR A 91 -3.58 -24.08 -50.15
CA THR A 91 -3.51 -24.46 -48.73
C THR A 91 -3.45 -23.22 -47.84
N PRO A 92 -4.49 -22.93 -47.04
CA PRO A 92 -4.57 -21.67 -46.32
C PRO A 92 -3.44 -21.65 -45.29
N LYS A 93 -2.48 -20.73 -45.46
CA LYS A 93 -1.53 -20.39 -44.40
C LYS A 93 -2.36 -20.06 -43.17
N LYS A 94 -2.27 -20.88 -42.12
CA LYS A 94 -3.06 -20.80 -40.89
C LYS A 94 -3.00 -19.36 -40.36
N LYS A 95 -4.05 -18.56 -40.61
CA LYS A 95 -4.10 -17.15 -40.20
C LYS A 95 -4.04 -17.11 -38.66
N LEU A 96 -3.03 -16.44 -38.13
CA LEU A 96 -2.83 -16.27 -36.69
C LEU A 96 -3.97 -15.42 -36.13
N THR A 97 -4.70 -15.90 -35.13
CA THR A 97 -5.78 -15.11 -34.53
C THR A 97 -5.21 -13.99 -33.63
N GLN A 98 -5.99 -12.94 -33.35
CA GLN A 98 -5.58 -11.88 -32.41
C GLN A 98 -5.19 -12.45 -31.03
N VAL A 99 -5.87 -13.50 -30.58
CA VAL A 99 -5.58 -14.22 -29.33
C VAL A 99 -4.23 -14.94 -29.39
N ASP A 100 -3.93 -15.61 -30.50
CA ASP A 100 -2.63 -16.27 -30.69
C ASP A 100 -1.47 -15.28 -30.66
N PHE A 101 -1.70 -14.07 -31.18
CA PHE A 101 -0.72 -12.99 -31.09
C PHE A 101 -0.49 -12.52 -29.66
N LEU A 102 -1.56 -12.30 -28.88
CA LEU A 102 -1.42 -11.94 -27.46
C LEU A 102 -0.65 -13.03 -26.69
N ASN A 103 -0.96 -14.30 -26.94
CA ASN A 103 -0.23 -15.42 -26.36
C ASN A 103 1.27 -15.37 -26.72
N LYS A 104 1.61 -15.08 -27.98
CA LYS A 104 3.00 -14.95 -28.42
C LYS A 104 3.73 -13.82 -27.71
N LEU A 105 3.10 -12.65 -27.58
CA LEU A 105 3.69 -11.51 -26.84
C LEU A 105 3.92 -11.85 -25.36
N LEU A 106 2.95 -12.53 -24.74
CA LEU A 106 3.05 -12.97 -23.33
C LEU A 106 4.20 -13.96 -23.13
N MET A 107 4.32 -14.98 -23.99
CA MET A 107 5.40 -15.98 -23.90
C MET A 107 6.78 -15.37 -24.10
N ASN A 108 6.87 -14.30 -24.89
CA ASN A 108 8.12 -13.56 -25.11
C ASN A 108 8.42 -12.51 -24.02
N GLY A 109 7.55 -12.36 -23.00
CA GLY A 109 7.71 -11.34 -21.95
C GLY A 109 7.52 -9.89 -22.43
N GLN A 110 6.86 -9.69 -23.58
CA GLN A 110 6.63 -8.37 -24.18
C GLN A 110 5.36 -7.73 -23.61
N PHE A 111 5.35 -7.48 -22.30
CA PHE A 111 4.15 -7.08 -21.56
C PHE A 111 3.60 -5.71 -21.97
N HIS A 112 4.47 -4.76 -22.31
CA HIS A 112 4.06 -3.43 -22.74
C HIS A 112 3.36 -3.47 -24.11
N GLU A 113 3.94 -4.19 -25.07
CA GLU A 113 3.34 -4.42 -26.38
C GLU A 113 2.03 -5.19 -26.26
N CYS A 114 1.97 -6.17 -25.35
CA CYS A 114 0.74 -6.90 -25.04
C CYS A 114 -0.33 -5.95 -24.50
N ALA A 115 0.02 -5.03 -23.58
CA ALA A 115 -0.92 -4.04 -23.06
C ALA A 115 -1.47 -3.12 -24.15
N ILE A 116 -0.63 -2.67 -25.08
CA ILE A 116 -1.05 -1.85 -26.23
C ILE A 116 -2.02 -2.64 -27.11
N ALA A 117 -1.71 -3.91 -27.41
CA ALA A 117 -2.58 -4.76 -28.22
C ALA A 117 -3.94 -4.99 -27.54
N VAL A 118 -3.94 -5.28 -26.24
CA VAL A 118 -5.17 -5.45 -25.42
C VAL A 118 -6.00 -4.16 -25.43
N ASN A 119 -5.40 -2.98 -25.24
CA ASN A 119 -6.12 -1.71 -25.28
C ASN A 119 -6.73 -1.42 -26.66
N LYS A 120 -6.07 -1.78 -27.75
CA LYS A 120 -6.66 -1.65 -29.09
C LYS A 120 -7.87 -2.58 -29.26
N LEU A 121 -7.81 -3.79 -28.72
CA LEU A 121 -8.96 -4.69 -28.71
C LEU A 121 -10.12 -4.08 -27.92
N VAL A 122 -9.87 -3.43 -26.77
CA VAL A 122 -10.92 -2.70 -26.02
C VAL A 122 -11.55 -1.61 -26.89
N GLN A 123 -10.74 -0.83 -27.62
CA GLN A 123 -11.22 0.28 -28.44
C GLN A 123 -12.03 -0.17 -29.66
N GLN A 124 -11.69 -1.33 -30.24
CA GLN A 124 -12.32 -1.88 -31.44
C GLN A 124 -13.49 -2.82 -31.13
N ALA A 125 -13.57 -3.35 -29.91
CA ALA A 125 -14.57 -4.34 -29.56
C ALA A 125 -15.96 -3.71 -29.40
N ASN A 126 -16.92 -4.22 -30.18
CA ASN A 126 -18.34 -4.08 -29.86
C ASN A 126 -18.77 -5.25 -28.95
N PRO A 127 -19.19 -5.00 -27.69
CA PRO A 127 -19.62 -6.05 -26.77
C PRO A 127 -20.76 -6.92 -27.31
N ASN A 128 -21.58 -6.38 -28.21
CA ASN A 128 -22.74 -7.09 -28.76
C ASN A 128 -22.37 -8.04 -29.91
N GLU A 129 -21.26 -7.80 -30.59
CA GLU A 129 -20.84 -8.57 -31.79
C GLU A 129 -19.80 -9.65 -31.46
N TYR A 130 -19.20 -9.62 -30.28
CA TYR A 130 -18.17 -10.58 -29.89
C TYR A 130 -18.75 -11.99 -29.69
N SER A 131 -18.22 -12.96 -30.43
CA SER A 131 -18.64 -14.36 -30.34
C SER A 131 -18.24 -15.00 -29.01
N LEU A 132 -19.02 -16.00 -28.56
CA LEU A 132 -18.73 -16.76 -27.34
C LEU A 132 -17.35 -17.43 -27.39
N GLU A 133 -16.99 -18.02 -28.54
CA GLU A 133 -15.68 -18.65 -28.75
C GLU A 133 -14.54 -17.62 -28.59
N GLY A 134 -14.71 -16.42 -29.14
CA GLY A 134 -13.77 -15.32 -28.97
C GLY A 134 -13.59 -14.92 -27.49
N LEU A 135 -14.69 -14.85 -26.74
CA LEU A 135 -14.66 -14.54 -25.30
C LEU A 135 -13.98 -15.64 -24.47
N ILE A 136 -14.21 -16.92 -24.79
CA ILE A 136 -13.54 -18.05 -24.12
C ILE A 136 -12.02 -17.97 -24.34
N LYS A 137 -11.60 -17.75 -25.60
CA LYS A 137 -10.18 -17.59 -25.93
C LYS A 137 -9.56 -16.37 -25.24
N LEU A 138 -10.30 -15.27 -25.15
CA LEU A 138 -9.88 -14.08 -24.42
C LEU A 138 -9.73 -14.35 -22.92
N ALA A 139 -10.68 -15.06 -22.31
CA ALA A 139 -10.61 -15.48 -20.91
C ALA A 139 -9.39 -16.38 -20.62
N ASP A 140 -9.01 -17.26 -21.55
CA ASP A 140 -7.78 -18.05 -21.45
C ASP A 140 -6.52 -17.17 -21.44
N VAL A 141 -6.45 -16.17 -22.32
CA VAL A 141 -5.35 -15.18 -22.33
C VAL A 141 -5.30 -14.41 -21.01
N LEU A 142 -6.43 -13.91 -20.51
CA LEU A 142 -6.49 -13.22 -19.22
C LEU A 142 -6.03 -14.13 -18.07
N THR A 143 -6.42 -15.40 -18.09
CA THR A 143 -5.98 -16.41 -17.10
C THR A 143 -4.46 -16.55 -17.12
N LYS A 144 -3.85 -16.63 -18.30
CA LYS A 144 -2.39 -16.67 -18.45
C LYS A 144 -1.72 -15.41 -17.90
N VAL A 145 -2.26 -14.22 -18.19
CA VAL A 145 -1.74 -12.94 -17.68
C VAL A 145 -1.63 -12.94 -16.15
N TYR A 146 -2.72 -13.28 -15.44
CA TYR A 146 -2.72 -13.26 -13.96
C TYR A 146 -1.91 -14.41 -13.33
N ARG A 147 -1.70 -15.52 -14.05
CA ARG A 147 -0.87 -16.64 -13.59
C ARG A 147 0.64 -16.37 -13.70
N ILE A 148 1.07 -15.47 -14.59
CA ILE A 148 2.48 -15.09 -14.70
C ILE A 148 2.94 -14.45 -13.37
N LYS A 149 4.07 -14.94 -12.84
CA LYS A 149 4.81 -14.30 -11.74
C LYS A 149 5.87 -13.38 -12.37
N PRO A 150 5.59 -12.09 -12.58
CA PRO A 150 6.52 -11.21 -13.27
C PRO A 150 7.76 -10.96 -12.41
N LYS A 151 8.95 -10.96 -13.04
CA LYS A 151 10.18 -10.46 -12.39
C LYS A 151 10.13 -8.94 -12.18
N ASP A 152 9.47 -8.23 -13.11
CA ASP A 152 9.23 -6.79 -13.03
C ASP A 152 7.73 -6.52 -12.87
N VAL A 153 7.32 -6.28 -11.64
CA VAL A 153 5.93 -5.97 -11.29
C VAL A 153 5.47 -4.66 -11.93
N LYS A 154 6.37 -3.66 -12.08
CA LYS A 154 6.02 -2.36 -12.69
C LYS A 154 5.70 -2.50 -14.17
N GLY A 155 6.44 -3.37 -14.87
CA GLY A 155 6.19 -3.71 -16.27
C GLY A 155 4.80 -4.30 -16.53
N MET A 156 4.16 -4.89 -15.52
CA MET A 156 2.82 -5.49 -15.64
C MET A 156 1.67 -4.51 -15.37
N ILE A 157 1.93 -3.34 -14.78
CA ILE A 157 0.87 -2.39 -14.39
C ILE A 157 -0.01 -2.02 -15.60
N GLY A 158 0.62 -1.66 -16.72
CA GLY A 158 -0.11 -1.31 -17.94
C GLY A 158 -0.91 -2.48 -18.52
N LEU A 159 -0.40 -3.71 -18.40
CA LEU A 159 -1.09 -4.89 -18.89
C LEU A 159 -2.29 -5.24 -18.02
N TYR A 160 -2.15 -5.22 -16.69
CA TYR A 160 -3.26 -5.42 -15.77
C TYR A 160 -4.35 -4.37 -15.96
N SER A 161 -3.99 -3.11 -16.17
CA SER A 161 -4.95 -2.04 -16.45
C SER A 161 -5.73 -2.33 -17.74
N ALA A 162 -5.04 -2.76 -18.80
CA ALA A 162 -5.66 -3.10 -20.07
C ALA A 162 -6.60 -4.31 -19.93
N CYS A 163 -6.19 -5.33 -19.17
CA CYS A 163 -7.00 -6.51 -18.86
C CYS A 163 -8.27 -6.13 -18.08
N LEU A 164 -8.17 -5.27 -17.06
CA LEU A 164 -9.34 -4.76 -16.32
C LEU A 164 -10.29 -3.97 -17.23
N GLY A 165 -9.74 -3.23 -18.21
CA GLY A 165 -10.52 -2.58 -19.27
C GLY A 165 -11.37 -3.56 -20.07
N ILE A 166 -10.78 -4.64 -20.56
CA ILE A 166 -11.50 -5.73 -21.24
C ILE A 166 -12.56 -6.35 -20.33
N ILE A 167 -12.18 -6.72 -19.11
CA ILE A 167 -13.07 -7.40 -18.17
C ILE A 167 -14.28 -6.51 -17.85
N ASN A 168 -14.08 -5.20 -17.69
CA ASN A 168 -15.16 -4.26 -17.47
C ASN A 168 -16.05 -4.09 -18.70
N LEU A 169 -15.48 -4.02 -19.91
CA LEU A 169 -16.22 -3.88 -21.16
C LEU A 169 -17.19 -5.07 -21.38
N PHE A 170 -16.74 -6.28 -21.03
CA PHE A 170 -17.49 -7.51 -21.22
C PHE A 170 -18.13 -8.06 -19.94
N SER A 171 -18.25 -7.26 -18.87
CA SER A 171 -18.66 -7.74 -17.54
C SER A 171 -20.05 -8.40 -17.50
N LYS A 172 -20.91 -8.07 -18.48
CA LYS A 172 -22.26 -8.64 -18.60
C LYS A 172 -22.27 -10.04 -19.23
N LYS A 173 -21.20 -10.44 -19.93
CA LYS A 173 -21.10 -11.74 -20.62
C LYS A 173 -20.72 -12.84 -19.65
N GLU A 174 -21.40 -13.98 -19.75
CA GLU A 174 -21.25 -15.13 -18.84
C GLU A 174 -19.81 -15.65 -18.77
N ALA A 175 -19.15 -15.87 -19.92
CA ALA A 175 -17.76 -16.33 -19.96
C ALA A 175 -16.78 -15.44 -19.16
N ILE A 176 -17.02 -14.12 -19.11
CA ILE A 176 -16.19 -13.19 -18.33
C ILE A 176 -16.56 -13.23 -16.84
N LYS A 177 -17.84 -13.43 -16.50
CA LYS A 177 -18.27 -13.65 -15.12
C LYS A 177 -17.65 -14.92 -14.52
N ASP A 178 -17.62 -15.99 -15.30
CA ASP A 178 -17.00 -17.26 -14.92
C ASP A 178 -15.49 -17.07 -14.71
N PHE A 179 -14.83 -16.40 -15.66
CA PHE A 179 -13.42 -16.05 -15.54
C PHE A 179 -13.11 -15.28 -14.24
N VAL A 180 -13.86 -14.20 -13.96
CA VAL A 180 -13.66 -13.37 -12.77
C VAL A 180 -13.86 -14.18 -11.49
N THR A 181 -14.86 -15.05 -11.46
CA THR A 181 -15.15 -15.87 -10.28
C THR A 181 -14.07 -16.94 -10.08
N ALA A 182 -13.63 -17.62 -11.13
CA ALA A 182 -12.59 -18.63 -11.06
C ALA A 182 -11.20 -18.05 -10.72
N ASN A 183 -10.92 -16.80 -11.07
CA ASN A 183 -9.62 -16.17 -10.91
C ASN A 183 -9.59 -15.02 -9.88
N GLU A 184 -10.64 -14.84 -9.08
CA GLU A 184 -10.75 -13.72 -8.11
C GLU A 184 -9.52 -13.63 -7.20
N LYS A 185 -9.15 -14.74 -6.54
CA LYS A 185 -8.05 -14.74 -5.57
C LYS A 185 -6.72 -14.33 -6.21
N ILE A 186 -6.41 -14.86 -7.39
CA ILE A 186 -5.15 -14.55 -8.07
C ILE A 186 -5.17 -13.14 -8.64
N MET A 187 -6.31 -12.65 -9.15
CA MET A 187 -6.46 -11.25 -9.58
C MET A 187 -6.21 -10.29 -8.41
N ASN A 188 -6.88 -10.52 -7.28
CA ASN A 188 -6.73 -9.70 -6.07
C ASN A 188 -5.28 -9.66 -5.61
N GLN A 189 -4.64 -10.82 -5.50
CA GLN A 189 -3.24 -10.93 -5.12
C GLN A 189 -2.34 -10.15 -6.09
N ARG A 190 -2.46 -10.37 -7.40
CA ARG A 190 -1.61 -9.73 -8.40
C ARG A 190 -1.75 -8.21 -8.42
N ILE A 191 -2.97 -7.71 -8.30
CA ILE A 191 -3.21 -6.27 -8.25
C ILE A 191 -2.64 -5.67 -6.97
N LEU A 192 -2.82 -6.31 -5.80
CA LEU A 192 -2.24 -5.83 -4.54
C LEU A 192 -0.70 -5.88 -4.54
N GLU A 193 -0.09 -6.90 -5.14
CA GLU A 193 1.37 -7.01 -5.30
C GLU A 193 1.97 -5.83 -6.08
N THR A 194 1.19 -5.15 -6.93
CA THR A 194 1.66 -3.95 -7.64
C THR A 194 1.83 -2.74 -6.72
N ASN A 195 1.06 -2.68 -5.62
CA ASN A 195 0.90 -1.50 -4.79
C ASN A 195 0.57 -0.22 -5.60
N ASP A 196 0.00 -0.36 -6.80
CA ASP A 196 -0.41 0.77 -7.63
C ASP A 196 -1.84 1.18 -7.25
N SER A 197 -1.99 2.42 -6.75
CA SER A 197 -3.29 2.91 -6.29
C SER A 197 -4.34 2.96 -7.40
N ASN A 198 -3.95 3.25 -8.65
CA ASN A 198 -4.92 3.32 -9.75
C ASN A 198 -5.50 1.95 -10.04
N LEU A 199 -4.67 0.92 -10.12
CA LEU A 199 -5.12 -0.46 -10.35
C LEU A 199 -6.00 -0.97 -9.23
N ILE A 200 -5.64 -0.69 -7.98
CA ILE A 200 -6.42 -1.13 -6.82
C ILE A 200 -7.81 -0.48 -6.85
N ILE A 201 -7.88 0.84 -7.07
CA ILE A 201 -9.16 1.55 -7.14
C ILE A 201 -9.95 1.13 -8.38
N TYR A 202 -9.30 0.83 -9.50
CA TYR A 202 -9.97 0.33 -10.69
C TYR A 202 -10.62 -1.05 -10.42
N LEU A 203 -9.88 -2.00 -9.83
CA LEU A 203 -10.45 -3.30 -9.46
C LEU A 203 -11.57 -3.16 -8.41
N ALA A 204 -11.39 -2.29 -7.42
CA ALA A 204 -12.43 -2.00 -6.43
C ALA A 204 -13.70 -1.44 -7.09
N ALA A 205 -13.58 -0.47 -8.00
CA ALA A 205 -14.71 0.10 -8.74
C ALA A 205 -15.40 -0.95 -9.61
N PHE A 206 -14.62 -1.82 -10.27
CA PHE A 206 -15.16 -2.93 -11.05
C PHE A 206 -16.01 -3.88 -10.18
N TYR A 207 -15.48 -4.34 -9.04
CA TYR A 207 -16.25 -5.17 -8.12
C TYR A 207 -17.43 -4.42 -7.51
N PHE A 208 -17.28 -3.14 -7.19
CA PHE A 208 -18.39 -2.35 -6.66
C PHE A 208 -19.57 -2.31 -7.63
N ASN A 209 -19.29 -2.18 -8.92
CA ASN A 209 -20.32 -2.09 -9.95
C ASN A 209 -20.96 -3.46 -10.26
N HIS A 210 -20.17 -4.54 -10.26
CA HIS A 210 -20.63 -5.84 -10.79
C HIS A 210 -20.64 -7.02 -9.79
N TYR A 211 -19.92 -6.94 -8.67
CA TYR A 211 -19.71 -8.05 -7.70
C TYR A 211 -19.60 -7.56 -6.24
N GLU A 212 -20.71 -7.15 -5.64
CA GLU A 212 -20.73 -6.49 -4.31
C GLU A 212 -20.09 -7.31 -3.17
N GLN A 213 -20.30 -8.64 -3.16
CA GLN A 213 -19.67 -9.51 -2.16
C GLN A 213 -18.14 -9.51 -2.27
N LYS A 214 -17.62 -9.61 -3.50
CA LYS A 214 -16.17 -9.59 -3.78
C LYS A 214 -15.56 -8.23 -3.46
N PHE A 215 -16.30 -7.15 -3.73
CA PHE A 215 -15.90 -5.78 -3.40
C PHE A 215 -15.56 -5.61 -1.92
N THR A 216 -16.45 -6.06 -1.02
CA THR A 216 -16.27 -5.90 0.43
C THR A 216 -15.00 -6.61 0.92
N VAL A 217 -14.77 -7.84 0.45
CA VAL A 217 -13.58 -8.64 0.80
C VAL A 217 -12.31 -8.00 0.26
N PHE A 218 -12.31 -7.62 -1.02
CA PHE A 218 -11.15 -7.02 -1.67
C PHE A 218 -10.77 -5.68 -1.02
N LEU A 219 -11.75 -4.80 -0.79
CA LEU A 219 -11.50 -3.48 -0.22
C LEU A 219 -11.04 -3.55 1.24
N THR A 220 -11.61 -4.46 2.03
CA THR A 220 -11.14 -4.67 3.41
C THR A 220 -9.70 -5.17 3.43
N THR A 221 -9.36 -6.11 2.55
CA THR A 221 -7.99 -6.63 2.42
C THR A 221 -7.03 -5.53 2.00
N SER A 222 -7.45 -4.71 1.03
CA SER A 222 -6.73 -3.55 0.51
C SER A 222 -6.40 -2.53 1.61
N ILE A 223 -7.39 -2.13 2.41
CA ILE A 223 -7.18 -1.19 3.51
C ILE A 223 -6.22 -1.79 4.56
N ASN A 224 -6.43 -3.06 4.92
CA ASN A 224 -5.61 -3.74 5.93
C ASN A 224 -4.17 -4.01 5.48
N SER A 225 -3.91 -4.14 4.17
CA SER A 225 -2.56 -4.36 3.65
C SER A 225 -1.70 -3.10 3.65
N GLY A 226 -2.22 -1.95 4.06
CA GLY A 226 -1.44 -0.72 4.16
C GLY A 226 -1.12 -0.11 2.80
N ILE A 227 -2.09 -0.07 1.88
CA ILE A 227 -1.92 0.60 0.58
C ILE A 227 -1.29 1.97 0.78
N THR A 228 -0.35 2.32 -0.11
CA THR A 228 0.34 3.61 -0.02
C THR A 228 -0.63 4.76 -0.33
N LEU A 229 -1.21 5.35 0.72
CA LEU A 229 -2.18 6.44 0.61
C LEU A 229 -1.53 7.80 0.29
N LEU A 230 -0.23 7.96 0.60
CA LEU A 230 0.48 9.22 0.44
C LEU A 230 0.65 9.66 -1.02
N GLU A 231 0.82 8.70 -1.92
CA GLU A 231 1.06 8.93 -3.36
C GLU A 231 -0.23 8.85 -4.19
N MET A 232 -1.38 8.60 -3.55
CA MET A 232 -2.64 8.42 -4.25
C MET A 232 -3.15 9.75 -4.82
N GLU A 233 -3.63 9.70 -6.07
CA GLU A 233 -4.32 10.83 -6.70
C GLU A 233 -5.59 11.20 -5.91
N SER A 234 -5.91 12.49 -5.84
CA SER A 234 -7.09 13.02 -5.15
C SER A 234 -8.38 12.29 -5.53
N SER A 235 -8.60 12.06 -6.83
CA SER A 235 -9.80 11.40 -7.36
C SER A 235 -9.94 9.96 -6.83
N ASN A 236 -8.85 9.19 -6.86
CA ASN A 236 -8.79 7.83 -6.33
C ASN A 236 -8.97 7.77 -4.82
N PHE A 237 -8.39 8.73 -4.10
CA PHE A 237 -8.58 8.80 -2.65
C PHE A 237 -10.02 9.10 -2.27
N ILE A 238 -10.69 10.00 -3.00
CA ILE A 238 -12.11 10.30 -2.83
C ILE A 238 -12.97 9.07 -3.12
N LYS A 239 -12.64 8.29 -4.17
CA LYS A 239 -13.31 7.00 -4.42
C LYS A 239 -13.10 6.03 -3.26
N LEU A 240 -11.86 5.87 -2.80
CA LEU A 240 -11.53 5.00 -1.67
C LEU A 240 -12.29 5.39 -0.41
N LEU A 241 -12.43 6.69 -0.14
CA LEU A 241 -13.19 7.23 0.98
C LEU A 241 -14.66 6.80 0.92
N TRP A 242 -15.32 7.01 -0.23
CA TRP A 242 -16.73 6.64 -0.40
C TRP A 242 -16.97 5.14 -0.47
N PHE A 243 -16.05 4.39 -1.07
CA PHE A 243 -16.06 2.94 -1.05
C PHE A 243 -15.91 2.39 0.38
N SER A 244 -15.03 2.99 1.18
CA SER A 244 -14.88 2.65 2.60
C SER A 244 -16.10 3.03 3.43
N PHE A 245 -16.74 4.16 3.13
CA PHE A 245 -18.02 4.54 3.72
C PHE A 245 -19.11 3.51 3.43
N TYR A 246 -19.18 3.01 2.19
CA TYR A 246 -20.19 2.03 1.79
C TYR A 246 -20.10 0.74 2.61
N ILE A 247 -18.89 0.26 2.88
CA ILE A 247 -18.64 -0.98 3.65
C ILE A 247 -18.38 -0.77 5.15
N ASP A 248 -18.69 0.42 5.70
CA ASP A 248 -18.51 0.73 7.12
C ASP A 248 -17.05 0.59 7.62
N LYS A 249 -16.06 0.95 6.78
CA LYS A 249 -14.61 0.92 7.08
C LYS A 249 -13.93 2.29 7.05
N VAL A 250 -14.71 3.36 7.10
CA VAL A 250 -14.14 4.72 6.99
C VAL A 250 -13.22 5.08 8.14
N GLU A 251 -13.48 4.59 9.35
CA GLU A 251 -12.62 4.83 10.51
C GLU A 251 -11.20 4.26 10.31
N ASN A 252 -11.09 3.04 9.80
CA ASN A 252 -9.80 2.42 9.49
C ASN A 252 -9.01 3.27 8.49
N LEU A 253 -9.67 3.74 7.43
CA LEU A 253 -9.03 4.60 6.43
C LEU A 253 -8.58 5.93 7.05
N LEU A 254 -9.45 6.58 7.82
CA LEU A 254 -9.16 7.89 8.44
C LEU A 254 -8.06 7.81 9.50
N GLN A 255 -7.95 6.70 10.24
CA GLN A 255 -6.84 6.45 11.16
C GLN A 255 -5.50 6.35 10.43
N MET A 256 -5.48 5.74 9.24
CA MET A 256 -4.27 5.62 8.44
C MET A 256 -3.84 6.95 7.79
N THR A 257 -4.79 7.77 7.33
CA THR A 257 -4.45 9.03 6.64
C THR A 257 -4.34 10.24 7.55
N GLY A 258 -4.98 10.21 8.72
CA GLY A 258 -5.25 11.39 9.51
C GLY A 258 -6.34 12.27 8.88
N ILE A 259 -7.41 12.55 9.65
CA ILE A 259 -8.56 13.34 9.20
C ILE A 259 -8.16 14.76 8.73
N SER A 260 -7.16 15.35 9.37
CA SER A 260 -6.67 16.70 9.06
C SER A 260 -6.05 16.80 7.66
N ILE A 261 -5.39 15.74 7.19
CA ILE A 261 -4.75 15.71 5.87
C ILE A 261 -5.80 15.67 4.76
N LEU A 262 -6.85 14.85 4.94
CA LEU A 262 -7.97 14.72 4.00
C LEU A 262 -8.60 16.10 3.70
N PHE A 263 -9.03 16.83 4.73
CA PHE A 263 -9.74 18.09 4.53
C PHE A 263 -8.84 19.23 4.07
N LYS A 264 -7.57 19.25 4.49
CA LYS A 264 -6.62 20.28 4.05
C LYS A 264 -6.27 20.14 2.56
N LYS A 265 -6.05 18.92 2.07
CA LYS A 265 -5.59 18.68 0.69
C LYS A 265 -6.75 18.64 -0.31
N HIS A 266 -7.92 18.15 0.10
CA HIS A 266 -9.02 17.83 -0.83
C HIS A 266 -10.35 18.52 -0.50
N GLY A 267 -10.39 19.47 0.44
CA GLY A 267 -11.63 20.10 0.89
C GLY A 267 -12.43 20.89 -0.16
N HIS A 268 -11.86 21.14 -1.36
CA HIS A 268 -12.55 21.81 -2.46
C HIS A 268 -13.43 20.88 -3.30
N PHE A 269 -13.26 19.56 -3.21
CA PHE A 269 -14.09 18.61 -3.96
C PHE A 269 -15.50 18.51 -3.34
N PRO A 270 -16.58 18.60 -4.14
CA PRO A 270 -17.96 18.46 -3.63
C PRO A 270 -18.20 17.17 -2.86
N GLU A 271 -17.58 16.07 -3.28
CA GLU A 271 -17.63 14.77 -2.61
C GLU A 271 -17.03 14.79 -1.21
N VAL A 272 -15.93 15.54 -1.01
CA VAL A 272 -15.28 15.66 0.30
C VAL A 272 -16.10 16.57 1.20
N GLN A 273 -16.67 17.64 0.66
CA GLN A 273 -17.60 18.52 1.38
C GLN A 273 -18.87 17.77 1.80
N LEU A 274 -19.41 16.93 0.92
CA LEU A 274 -20.55 16.08 1.22
C LEU A 274 -20.21 15.08 2.32
N PHE A 275 -19.03 14.46 2.25
CA PHE A 275 -18.57 13.55 3.29
C PHE A 275 -18.36 14.26 4.64
N LYS A 276 -17.82 15.48 4.63
CA LYS A 276 -17.68 16.33 5.84
C LYS A 276 -19.04 16.66 6.45
N LEU A 277 -20.00 17.09 5.63
CA LEU A 277 -21.36 17.39 6.07
C LEU A 277 -22.06 16.16 6.64
N TYR A 278 -21.84 14.98 6.03
CA TYR A 278 -22.29 13.70 6.60
C TYR A 278 -21.75 13.47 8.01
N ILE A 279 -20.44 13.68 8.24
CA ILE A 279 -19.85 13.55 9.59
C ILE A 279 -20.48 14.54 10.56
N GLU A 280 -20.68 15.79 10.14
CA GLU A 280 -21.30 16.82 10.98
C GLU A 280 -22.74 16.46 11.37
N ILE A 281 -23.53 15.91 10.44
CA ILE A 281 -24.89 15.43 10.71
C ILE A 281 -24.87 14.19 11.60
N ALA A 282 -24.00 13.21 11.32
CA ALA A 282 -23.87 11.99 12.11
C ALA A 282 -23.46 12.27 13.56
N ASN A 283 -22.66 13.31 13.79
CA ASN A 283 -22.27 13.77 15.12
C ASN A 283 -23.33 14.66 15.81
N GLY A 284 -24.44 14.98 15.13
CA GLY A 284 -25.48 15.86 15.65
C GLY A 284 -25.11 17.34 15.69
N ASN A 285 -24.00 17.74 15.07
CA ASN A 285 -23.57 19.14 14.98
C ASN A 285 -24.46 19.95 14.03
N VAL A 286 -25.08 19.28 13.06
CA VAL A 286 -25.95 19.89 12.05
C VAL A 286 -27.21 19.04 11.88
N LYS A 287 -28.39 19.68 11.77
CA LYS A 287 -29.65 18.98 11.47
C LYS A 287 -29.71 18.57 10.00
N PHE A 288 -30.16 17.34 9.72
CA PHE A 288 -30.26 16.82 8.35
C PHE A 288 -31.19 17.67 7.47
N GLU A 289 -32.33 18.08 8.02
CA GLU A 289 -33.39 18.83 7.36
C GLU A 289 -32.89 20.21 6.92
N ALA A 290 -32.08 20.87 7.75
CA ALA A 290 -31.45 22.14 7.42
C ALA A 290 -30.38 22.00 6.31
N SER A 291 -29.86 20.80 6.10
CA SER A 291 -28.77 20.51 5.17
C SER A 291 -29.22 19.93 3.83
N LYS A 292 -30.50 19.58 3.68
CA LYS A 292 -31.02 18.84 2.51
C LYS A 292 -30.68 19.51 1.18
N ASN A 293 -30.89 20.82 1.08
CA ASN A 293 -30.57 21.59 -0.14
C ASN A 293 -29.07 21.60 -0.46
N ILE A 294 -28.21 21.67 0.57
CA ILE A 294 -26.75 21.64 0.41
C ILE A 294 -26.31 20.26 -0.06
N ILE A 295 -26.87 19.19 0.52
CA ILE A 295 -26.61 17.80 0.12
C ILE A 295 -26.94 17.60 -1.35
N GLU A 296 -28.13 18.00 -1.80
CA GLU A 296 -28.52 17.83 -3.21
C GLU A 296 -27.64 18.64 -4.16
N LYS A 297 -27.27 19.88 -3.79
CA LYS A 297 -26.32 20.68 -4.57
C LYS A 297 -24.95 19.99 -4.70
N LEU A 298 -24.43 19.42 -3.61
CA LEU A 298 -23.15 18.71 -3.61
C LEU A 298 -23.20 17.40 -4.41
N LYS A 299 -24.31 16.65 -4.33
CA LYS A 299 -24.53 15.42 -5.10
C LYS A 299 -24.48 15.66 -6.61
N VAL A 300 -25.12 16.76 -7.07
CA VAL A 300 -25.14 17.18 -8.48
C VAL A 300 -23.74 17.59 -8.95
N ASN A 301 -23.02 18.37 -8.14
CA ASN A 301 -21.72 18.92 -8.50
C ASN A 301 -20.56 17.92 -8.44
N GLY A 302 -20.73 16.76 -7.80
CA GLY A 302 -19.69 15.73 -7.75
C GLY A 302 -19.34 15.20 -9.15
N THR A 303 -18.05 15.04 -9.44
CA THR A 303 -17.52 14.56 -10.74
C THR A 303 -16.66 13.31 -10.63
N VAL A 304 -16.26 12.92 -9.43
CA VAL A 304 -15.31 11.81 -9.19
C VAL A 304 -16.00 10.45 -9.32
N LEU A 305 -17.23 10.34 -8.82
CA LEU A 305 -18.03 9.11 -8.85
C LEU A 305 -18.84 9.02 -10.15
N ASN A 306 -18.86 7.84 -10.77
CA ASN A 306 -19.71 7.58 -11.94
C ASN A 306 -21.20 7.47 -11.53
N SER A 307 -22.12 7.40 -12.51
CA SER A 307 -23.57 7.37 -12.24
C SER A 307 -24.03 6.18 -11.39
N ILE A 308 -23.50 4.97 -11.65
CA ILE A 308 -23.80 3.76 -10.87
C ILE A 308 -23.25 3.90 -9.45
N GLU A 309 -22.02 4.43 -9.34
CA GLU A 309 -21.36 4.65 -8.07
C GLU A 309 -22.15 5.63 -7.19
N LYS A 310 -22.52 6.78 -7.77
CA LYS A 310 -23.39 7.79 -7.14
C LYS A 310 -24.69 7.19 -6.66
N LEU A 311 -25.38 6.40 -7.49
CA LEU A 311 -26.65 5.79 -7.13
C LEU A 311 -26.52 4.94 -5.85
N LYS A 312 -25.55 4.01 -5.82
CA LYS A 312 -25.33 3.11 -4.67
C LYS A 312 -24.89 3.87 -3.42
N ILE A 313 -23.92 4.78 -3.57
CA ILE A 313 -23.36 5.55 -2.46
C ILE A 313 -24.41 6.50 -1.88
N TYR A 314 -25.16 7.21 -2.72
CA TYR A 314 -26.17 8.15 -2.27
C TYR A 314 -27.39 7.46 -1.70
N GLN A 315 -27.78 6.28 -2.21
CA GLN A 315 -28.79 5.46 -1.57
C GLN A 315 -28.34 5.05 -0.16
N ARG A 316 -27.11 4.54 -0.01
CA ARG A 316 -26.55 4.19 1.31
C ARG A 316 -26.44 5.39 2.24
N LEU A 317 -26.11 6.56 1.70
CA LEU A 317 -26.07 7.83 2.45
C LEU A 317 -27.46 8.23 2.94
N THR A 318 -28.45 8.24 2.06
CA THR A 318 -29.85 8.52 2.40
C THR A 318 -30.35 7.51 3.44
N ASP A 319 -30.10 6.21 3.26
CA ASP A 319 -30.46 5.17 4.23
C ASP A 319 -29.87 5.42 5.62
N LYS A 320 -28.63 5.94 5.69
CA LYS A 320 -27.96 6.25 6.96
C LYS A 320 -28.43 7.56 7.59
N LEU A 321 -28.93 8.50 6.80
CA LEU A 321 -29.40 9.81 7.26
C LEU A 321 -30.89 9.81 7.62
N GLU A 322 -31.72 9.17 6.81
CA GLU A 322 -33.18 9.14 6.95
C GLU A 322 -33.67 8.10 7.94
N LYS A 323 -32.98 6.96 8.07
CA LYS A 323 -33.26 6.08 9.19
C LYS A 323 -32.83 6.88 10.41
N PRO A 324 -33.77 7.36 11.27
CA PRO A 324 -33.38 7.97 12.52
C PRO A 324 -32.38 7.00 13.12
N LEU A 325 -31.29 7.52 13.65
CA LEU A 325 -30.27 6.75 14.35
C LEU A 325 -30.90 6.11 15.61
N VAL A 326 -31.89 5.22 15.46
CA VAL A 326 -32.33 4.24 16.44
C VAL A 326 -31.13 3.33 16.77
N ARG A 327 -30.11 3.31 15.90
CA ARG A 327 -28.80 2.76 16.19
C ARG A 327 -27.72 3.83 16.01
N SER A 328 -27.05 4.16 17.11
CA SER A 328 -25.80 4.95 17.22
C SER A 328 -25.84 6.38 17.77
N LYS A 329 -26.85 6.70 18.60
CA LYS A 329 -26.52 7.45 19.83
C LYS A 329 -25.59 6.66 20.79
N ALA A 330 -25.36 5.38 20.52
CA ALA A 330 -24.42 4.50 21.22
C ALA A 330 -22.93 4.68 20.85
N ILE A 331 -22.56 5.54 19.90
CA ILE A 331 -21.14 5.87 19.69
C ILE A 331 -20.75 7.21 20.33
N PHE A 332 -21.69 8.16 20.56
CA PHE A 332 -21.34 9.41 21.27
C PHE A 332 -22.36 10.06 22.22
N SER A 333 -23.62 9.62 22.41
CA SER A 333 -24.42 9.94 23.62
C SER A 333 -25.89 9.46 23.61
N SER A 334 -26.28 8.80 24.70
CA SER A 334 -27.59 8.81 25.39
C SER A 334 -28.74 7.87 24.93
N ASN A 335 -29.03 6.93 25.84
CA ASN A 335 -30.38 6.55 26.33
C ASN A 335 -31.13 5.33 25.77
N GLU A 336 -30.45 4.31 25.25
CA GLU A 336 -30.92 2.94 25.48
C GLU A 336 -30.09 2.35 26.63
N HIS A 337 -30.75 2.07 27.75
CA HIS A 337 -30.16 1.42 28.92
C HIS A 337 -29.82 -0.05 28.60
N TYR A 338 -28.81 -0.28 27.76
CA TYR A 338 -27.91 -1.38 28.11
C TYR A 338 -27.31 -0.97 29.44
N SER A 339 -27.61 -1.73 30.48
CA SER A 339 -27.02 -1.55 31.80
C SER A 339 -25.52 -1.77 31.67
N LEU A 340 -24.80 -0.69 31.30
CA LEU A 340 -23.35 -0.69 31.27
C LEU A 340 -22.87 -1.28 32.58
N ARG A 341 -21.94 -2.22 32.50
CA ARG A 341 -21.45 -2.94 33.67
C ARG A 341 -20.91 -1.93 34.68
N LYS A 342 -21.56 -1.87 35.84
CA LYS A 342 -21.14 -1.03 36.97
C LYS A 342 -20.01 -1.73 37.67
N ILE A 343 -18.85 -1.10 37.75
CA ILE A 343 -17.71 -1.64 38.49
C ILE A 343 -17.17 -0.60 39.46
N ALA A 344 -16.69 -1.07 40.61
CA ALA A 344 -16.15 -0.21 41.65
C ALA A 344 -14.76 0.34 41.29
N PHE A 345 -13.94 -0.45 40.60
CA PHE A 345 -12.55 -0.11 40.31
C PHE A 345 -12.06 -0.68 38.98
N VAL A 346 -10.97 -0.10 38.48
CA VAL A 346 -10.18 -0.59 37.33
C VAL A 346 -8.74 -0.79 37.74
N VAL A 347 -8.02 -1.65 37.03
CA VAL A 347 -6.57 -1.84 37.23
C VAL A 347 -5.82 -1.00 36.20
N LYS A 348 -4.86 -0.20 36.66
CA LYS A 348 -3.96 0.56 35.77
C LYS A 348 -3.13 -0.42 34.95
N LEU A 349 -3.21 -0.33 33.62
CA LEU A 349 -2.33 -1.07 32.72
C LEU A 349 -1.03 -0.29 32.53
N PRO A 350 0.15 -0.83 32.92
CA PRO A 350 1.42 -0.11 32.77
C PRO A 350 1.74 0.14 31.29
N MET A 351 2.26 1.32 30.93
CA MET A 351 2.68 1.65 29.55
C MET A 351 3.60 0.60 28.91
N ASN A 352 4.40 -0.09 29.73
CA ASN A 352 5.42 -1.03 29.25
C ASN A 352 4.93 -2.47 29.13
N HIS A 353 3.70 -2.77 29.60
CA HIS A 353 3.11 -4.08 29.40
C HIS A 353 2.57 -4.18 27.97
N LYS A 354 3.38 -4.76 27.08
CA LYS A 354 2.89 -5.26 25.80
C LYS A 354 1.84 -6.31 26.12
N ILE A 355 0.56 -5.98 25.91
CA ILE A 355 -0.50 -6.99 25.79
C ILE A 355 0.03 -8.00 24.78
N LEU A 356 0.34 -9.22 25.22
CA LEU A 356 0.89 -10.23 24.33
C LEU A 356 -0.08 -10.42 23.17
N HIS A 357 0.45 -10.58 21.96
CA HIS A 357 -0.34 -10.58 20.72
C HIS A 357 -1.43 -11.67 20.68
N ASP A 358 -1.33 -12.72 21.51
CA ASP A 358 -2.37 -13.75 21.67
C ASP A 358 -3.46 -13.35 22.69
N SER A 359 -3.13 -12.50 23.68
CA SER A 359 -4.10 -11.96 24.64
C SER A 359 -4.90 -10.76 24.12
N SER A 360 -4.58 -10.21 22.93
CA SER A 360 -5.42 -9.18 22.30
C SER A 360 -6.80 -9.70 21.87
N ASN A 361 -6.96 -11.02 21.73
CA ASN A 361 -8.26 -11.65 21.53
C ASN A 361 -9.04 -11.84 22.84
N LEU A 362 -8.37 -11.76 23.99
CA LEU A 362 -8.95 -11.92 25.32
C LEU A 362 -9.39 -10.58 25.92
N LEU A 363 -8.60 -9.53 25.69
CA LEU A 363 -8.93 -8.17 26.09
C LEU A 363 -9.85 -7.51 25.05
N VAL A 364 -11.09 -7.27 25.44
CA VAL A 364 -12.07 -6.61 24.58
C VAL A 364 -12.29 -5.19 25.06
N LYS A 365 -12.27 -4.24 24.13
CA LYS A 365 -12.67 -2.86 24.40
C LYS A 365 -14.15 -2.84 24.77
N GLU A 366 -14.46 -2.30 25.94
CA GLU A 366 -15.81 -2.18 26.49
C GLU A 366 -15.95 -0.79 27.12
N SER A 367 -17.13 -0.18 27.02
CA SER A 367 -17.46 1.00 27.82
C SER A 367 -18.20 0.57 29.08
N ILE A 368 -17.77 1.03 30.25
CA ILE A 368 -18.31 0.62 31.56
C ILE A 368 -18.78 1.83 32.38
N GLN A 369 -19.54 1.59 33.45
CA GLN A 369 -19.82 2.59 34.49
C GLN A 369 -18.87 2.39 35.68
N LEU A 370 -17.81 3.20 35.75
CA LEU A 370 -16.84 3.18 36.84
C LEU A 370 -17.34 4.05 38.00
N ALA A 371 -17.38 3.48 39.22
CA ALA A 371 -17.78 4.23 40.41
C ALA A 371 -16.83 5.40 40.67
N VAL A 372 -17.39 6.52 41.14
CA VAL A 372 -16.62 7.70 41.54
C VAL A 372 -16.99 8.12 42.94
N TYR A 373 -16.00 8.59 43.69
CA TYR A 373 -16.06 8.86 45.12
C TYR A 373 -15.77 10.34 45.39
N SER A 374 -16.25 10.86 46.53
CA SER A 374 -15.97 12.26 46.93
C SER A 374 -14.57 12.49 47.45
N ASP A 375 -13.91 11.43 47.90
CA ASP A 375 -12.64 11.50 48.61
C ASP A 375 -11.68 10.43 48.10
N PRO A 376 -10.37 10.67 48.19
CA PRO A 376 -9.35 9.71 47.73
C PRO A 376 -9.30 8.42 48.56
N PHE A 377 -9.94 8.39 49.74
CA PHE A 377 -10.07 7.17 50.56
C PHE A 377 -11.31 6.34 50.20
N LEU A 378 -12.04 6.73 49.15
CA LEU A 378 -13.16 6.00 48.57
C LEU A 378 -14.33 5.75 49.55
N LYS A 379 -14.51 6.62 50.55
CA LYS A 379 -15.50 6.39 51.62
C LYS A 379 -16.93 6.59 51.15
N THR A 380 -17.20 7.63 50.33
CA THR A 380 -18.56 7.95 49.88
C THR A 380 -18.66 7.93 48.36
N GLN A 381 -19.35 6.93 47.82
CA GLN A 381 -19.66 6.87 46.39
C GLN A 381 -20.62 8.01 46.03
N LYS A 382 -20.24 8.80 45.01
CA LYS A 382 -21.03 9.95 44.52
C LYS A 382 -21.73 9.66 43.19
N GLY A 383 -21.38 8.58 42.50
CA GLY A 383 -22.05 8.17 41.28
C GLY A 383 -21.19 7.25 40.42
N TYR A 384 -21.38 7.35 39.11
CA TYR A 384 -20.63 6.60 38.10
C TYR A 384 -20.17 7.52 36.97
N VAL A 385 -19.07 7.17 36.32
CA VAL A 385 -18.58 7.79 35.09
C VAL A 385 -18.44 6.73 34.00
N VAL A 386 -18.80 7.07 32.77
CA VAL A 386 -18.56 6.18 31.62
C VAL A 386 -17.12 6.31 31.16
N VAL A 387 -16.41 5.18 31.08
CA VAL A 387 -15.01 5.09 30.67
C VAL A 387 -14.81 3.88 29.76
N ASP A 388 -13.95 4.04 28.75
CA ASP A 388 -13.52 2.96 27.87
C ASP A 388 -12.35 2.21 28.50
N VAL A 389 -12.48 0.89 28.55
CA VAL A 389 -11.56 -0.02 29.24
C VAL A 389 -11.28 -1.25 28.39
N LEU A 390 -10.27 -2.00 28.80
CA LEU A 390 -9.96 -3.32 28.27
C LEU A 390 -10.42 -4.37 29.28
N THR A 391 -11.41 -5.17 28.92
CA THR A 391 -11.93 -6.25 29.77
C THR A 391 -11.37 -7.58 29.30
N ASP A 392 -10.72 -8.32 30.19
CA ASP A 392 -10.39 -9.73 29.96
C ASP A 392 -11.66 -10.57 30.04
N LYS A 393 -12.06 -11.17 28.92
CA LYS A 393 -13.26 -12.01 28.82
C LYS A 393 -13.21 -13.26 29.72
N GLN A 394 -12.03 -13.76 30.05
CA GLN A 394 -11.91 -14.98 30.88
C GLN A 394 -12.00 -14.65 32.37
N THR A 395 -11.32 -13.59 32.81
CA THR A 395 -11.23 -13.25 34.22
C THR A 395 -12.24 -12.19 34.66
N GLY A 396 -12.86 -11.48 33.71
CA GLY A 396 -13.72 -10.32 33.96
C GLY A 396 -12.97 -9.08 34.45
N LYS A 397 -11.63 -9.16 34.60
CA LYS A 397 -10.79 -8.06 35.07
C LYS A 397 -10.76 -6.95 34.04
N THR A 398 -10.80 -5.73 34.54
CA THR A 398 -11.00 -4.54 33.72
C THR A 398 -9.83 -3.60 33.91
N PHE A 399 -9.19 -3.24 32.81
CA PHE A 399 -7.94 -2.50 32.76
C PHE A 399 -8.15 -1.14 32.11
N ILE A 400 -7.51 -0.10 32.66
CA ILE A 400 -7.47 1.23 32.05
C ILE A 400 -6.04 1.53 31.57
N PRO A 401 -5.85 1.87 30.28
CA PRO A 401 -4.54 2.30 29.78
C PRO A 401 -4.04 3.54 30.52
N GLU A 402 -2.74 3.58 30.83
CA GLU A 402 -2.13 4.67 31.61
C GLU A 402 -2.33 6.07 30.96
N ASN A 403 -2.35 6.14 29.63
CA ASN A 403 -2.60 7.37 28.88
C ASN A 403 -4.04 7.91 29.03
N GLU A 404 -5.00 7.07 29.42
CA GLU A 404 -6.41 7.47 29.60
C GLU A 404 -6.70 7.99 31.02
N ILE A 405 -5.81 7.72 31.99
CA ILE A 405 -6.00 8.11 33.40
C ILE A 405 -5.97 9.63 33.58
N GLY A 406 -5.04 10.32 32.91
CA GLY A 406 -4.91 11.78 32.97
C GLY A 406 -6.17 12.51 32.48
N PRO A 407 -6.65 12.23 31.26
CA PRO A 407 -7.93 12.73 30.75
C PRO A 407 -9.12 12.42 31.66
N LEU A 408 -9.20 11.20 32.21
CA LEU A 408 -10.26 10.81 33.14
C LEU A 408 -10.25 11.65 34.41
N LYS A 409 -9.09 11.84 35.05
CA LYS A 409 -8.97 12.68 36.25
C LYS A 409 -9.37 14.13 35.97
N LYS A 410 -8.94 14.70 34.84
CA LYS A 410 -9.33 16.05 34.42
C LYS A 410 -10.85 16.19 34.22
N LYS A 411 -11.49 15.16 33.65
CA LYS A 411 -12.94 15.10 33.44
C LYS A 411 -13.73 15.01 34.76
N LEU A 412 -13.16 14.37 35.78
CA LEU A 412 -13.83 14.13 37.07
C LEU A 412 -13.73 15.32 38.05
N GLY A 413 -12.79 16.23 37.85
CA GLY A 413 -12.59 17.39 38.72
C GLY A 413 -12.23 16.96 40.14
N SER A 414 -13.08 17.26 41.13
CA SER A 414 -12.87 16.91 42.54
C SER A 414 -13.28 15.47 42.89
N LYS A 415 -13.80 14.69 41.95
CA LYS A 415 -14.23 13.29 42.17
C LYS A 415 -13.07 12.31 41.89
N TRP A 416 -13.05 11.20 42.62
CA TRP A 416 -11.96 10.21 42.58
C TRP A 416 -12.45 8.85 42.07
N PRO A 417 -11.86 8.27 41.00
CA PRO A 417 -12.08 6.88 40.62
C PRO A 417 -11.12 5.93 41.38
N ASP A 418 -11.55 4.71 41.72
CA ASP A 418 -10.65 3.67 42.26
C ASP A 418 -9.84 3.06 41.10
N ILE A 419 -8.57 3.46 40.98
CA ILE A 419 -7.63 2.94 40.00
C ILE A 419 -6.50 2.24 40.76
N ARG A 420 -6.52 0.91 40.73
CA ARG A 420 -5.54 0.09 41.47
C ARG A 420 -4.27 -0.09 40.66
N ALA A 421 -3.16 -0.19 41.38
CA ALA A 421 -1.89 -0.58 40.77
C ALA A 421 -2.00 -1.99 40.19
N TYR A 422 -1.28 -2.25 39.11
CA TYR A 422 -1.10 -3.60 38.61
C TYR A 422 -0.21 -4.38 39.58
N GLU A 423 -0.75 -5.40 40.21
CA GLU A 423 0.04 -6.34 41.00
C GLU A 423 0.63 -7.39 40.04
N GLU A 424 1.95 -7.54 40.00
CA GLU A 424 2.65 -8.50 39.13
C GLU A 424 2.19 -9.96 39.36
N ASN A 425 1.61 -10.24 40.53
CA ASN A 425 1.05 -11.52 40.92
C ASN A 425 -0.36 -11.77 40.38
N VAL A 426 -0.97 -10.82 39.66
CA VAL A 426 -2.20 -11.05 38.92
C VAL A 426 -1.82 -11.70 37.58
N PRO A 427 -1.97 -13.02 37.40
CA PRO A 427 -1.66 -13.65 36.13
C PRO A 427 -2.68 -13.15 35.09
N ILE A 428 -2.28 -12.19 34.25
CA ILE A 428 -2.85 -12.06 32.91
C ILE A 428 -2.31 -13.28 32.14
N VAL A 429 -2.96 -14.42 32.36
CA VAL A 429 -2.66 -15.77 31.84
C VAL A 429 -1.16 -16.11 31.85
N LYS A 430 -0.64 -16.49 33.02
CA LYS A 430 0.61 -17.24 33.16
C LYS A 430 0.30 -18.70 33.47
N LYS A 431 -0.24 -19.44 32.49
CA LYS A 431 -0.22 -20.92 32.46
C LYS A 431 -0.62 -21.46 31.08
N MET A 432 0.30 -21.38 30.13
CA MET A 432 0.53 -22.49 29.22
C MET A 432 2.00 -22.89 29.36
N THR A 433 2.19 -24.03 29.98
CA THR A 433 3.40 -24.84 29.98
C THR A 433 3.92 -25.01 28.56
N ALA A 434 5.17 -24.61 28.35
CA ALA A 434 6.14 -25.20 27.43
C ALA A 434 5.58 -25.92 26.18
N VAL A 435 5.01 -25.17 25.23
CA VAL A 435 5.12 -25.53 23.80
C VAL A 435 5.36 -24.23 23.03
N SER A 436 6.43 -24.29 22.26
CA SER A 436 6.97 -23.32 21.32
C SER A 436 5.96 -22.60 20.40
N ASN A 437 6.33 -21.37 20.02
CA ASN A 437 5.88 -20.58 18.85
C ASN A 437 4.53 -19.86 19.05
N SER A 438 4.37 -18.54 18.91
CA SER A 438 5.10 -17.58 18.07
C SER A 438 4.83 -16.14 18.54
N SER A 439 5.77 -15.53 19.27
CA SER A 439 5.80 -14.08 19.34
C SER A 439 6.30 -13.55 18.00
N ASN A 440 5.46 -12.84 17.24
CA ASN A 440 5.85 -12.19 15.99
C ASN A 440 6.86 -11.02 16.17
N TYR A 441 7.43 -10.86 17.36
CA TYR A 441 8.56 -9.96 17.58
C TYR A 441 9.83 -10.63 17.05
N PHE A 442 10.44 -9.99 16.06
CA PHE A 442 11.74 -10.38 15.53
C PHE A 442 12.78 -10.27 16.66
N VAL A 443 13.18 -11.40 17.22
CA VAL A 443 14.32 -11.47 18.16
C VAL A 443 15.58 -11.44 17.32
N TRP A 444 16.49 -10.51 17.63
CA TRP A 444 17.79 -10.48 16.96
C TRP A 444 18.52 -11.81 17.13
N PRO A 445 18.95 -12.49 16.06
CA PRO A 445 19.54 -13.81 16.17
C PRO A 445 20.91 -13.72 16.87
N SER A 446 21.12 -14.56 17.88
CA SER A 446 22.44 -14.73 18.50
C SER A 446 23.35 -15.56 17.59
N THR A 447 24.65 -15.29 17.60
CA THR A 447 25.71 -16.06 16.90
C THR A 447 26.43 -17.06 17.81
N GLU A 448 26.05 -17.15 19.09
CA GLU A 448 26.64 -18.07 20.06
C GLU A 448 26.08 -19.49 19.89
N LEU A 449 26.94 -20.50 20.12
CA LEU A 449 26.54 -21.90 20.18
C LEU A 449 25.96 -22.18 21.57
N LYS A 450 24.64 -22.08 21.72
CA LYS A 450 23.98 -22.53 22.96
C LYS A 450 23.82 -24.05 22.92
N GLY A 451 24.40 -24.75 23.89
CA GLY A 451 24.40 -26.23 24.00
C GLY A 451 23.05 -26.87 24.37
N GLY A 452 21.92 -26.31 23.90
CA GLY A 452 20.60 -26.92 24.05
C GLY A 452 20.28 -27.92 22.93
N PRO A 453 19.23 -28.75 23.08
CA PRO A 453 18.82 -29.71 22.05
C PRO A 453 18.59 -28.97 20.73
N GLN A 454 19.37 -29.36 19.72
CA GLN A 454 19.36 -28.74 18.40
C GLN A 454 17.95 -28.86 17.81
N TYR A 455 17.26 -27.73 17.63
CA TYR A 455 16.19 -27.66 16.66
C TYR A 455 16.85 -27.84 15.29
N GLU A 456 16.86 -29.07 14.78
CA GLU A 456 17.28 -29.39 13.42
C GLU A 456 16.24 -28.81 12.45
N GLU A 457 16.35 -27.52 12.18
CA GLU A 457 15.71 -26.94 11.00
C GLU A 457 16.51 -27.47 9.79
N LYS A 458 16.08 -28.62 9.27
CA LYS A 458 16.64 -29.28 8.08
C LYS A 458 16.64 -28.30 6.91
N THR A 459 17.76 -27.60 6.75
CA THR A 459 18.03 -26.77 5.59
C THR A 459 18.76 -27.68 4.61
N ASP A 460 18.17 -27.90 3.44
CA ASP A 460 18.81 -28.65 2.36
C ASP A 460 20.13 -27.94 2.01
N PHE A 461 21.26 -28.56 2.37
CA PHE A 461 22.62 -28.02 2.17
C PHE A 461 22.97 -27.76 0.70
N ASN A 462 22.13 -28.23 -0.23
CA ASN A 462 22.33 -28.07 -1.67
C ASN A 462 21.70 -26.80 -2.24
N GLU A 463 20.83 -26.11 -1.50
CA GLU A 463 20.19 -24.90 -2.02
C GLU A 463 21.04 -23.64 -1.81
N GLU A 464 21.23 -22.90 -2.89
CA GLU A 464 21.85 -21.58 -2.82
C GLU A 464 20.96 -20.60 -2.03
N SER A 465 21.51 -19.98 -0.99
CA SER A 465 20.76 -19.04 -0.16
C SER A 465 20.28 -17.83 -0.96
N ASP A 466 19.12 -17.26 -0.61
CA ASP A 466 18.59 -16.08 -1.30
C ASP A 466 19.54 -14.88 -1.25
N LEU A 467 20.33 -14.76 -0.17
CA LEU A 467 21.40 -13.76 -0.08
C LEU A 467 22.48 -13.99 -1.15
N LYS A 468 22.91 -15.23 -1.36
CA LYS A 468 23.91 -15.56 -2.36
C LYS A 468 23.39 -15.33 -3.79
N LYS A 469 22.10 -15.61 -4.06
CA LYS A 469 21.42 -15.26 -5.32
C LYS A 469 21.44 -13.74 -5.61
N LEU A 470 21.42 -12.91 -4.56
CA LEU A 470 21.56 -11.45 -4.65
C LEU A 470 23.02 -10.98 -4.77
N GLY A 471 23.99 -11.90 -4.82
CA GLY A 471 25.41 -11.61 -4.95
C GLY A 471 26.12 -11.35 -3.63
N TYR A 472 25.52 -11.70 -2.48
CA TYR A 472 26.19 -11.57 -1.18
C TYR A 472 27.20 -12.71 -0.98
N GLN A 473 28.48 -12.36 -0.84
CA GLN A 473 29.56 -13.30 -0.51
C GLN A 473 30.65 -12.59 0.30
N ILE A 474 31.35 -13.33 1.16
CA ILE A 474 32.46 -12.77 1.96
C ILE A 474 33.73 -12.65 1.12
N THR A 475 34.11 -13.72 0.42
CA THR A 475 35.33 -13.74 -0.39
C THR A 475 35.18 -12.86 -1.63
N GLY A 476 36.18 -12.02 -1.90
CA GLY A 476 36.21 -11.19 -3.12
C GLY A 476 35.32 -9.94 -3.09
N MET A 477 34.69 -9.61 -1.97
CA MET A 477 33.88 -8.40 -1.80
C MET A 477 34.37 -7.52 -0.65
N THR A 478 34.43 -6.21 -0.90
CA THR A 478 34.67 -5.21 0.15
C THR A 478 33.42 -5.02 1.02
N ARG A 479 33.60 -4.53 2.25
CA ARG A 479 32.50 -4.25 3.19
C ARG A 479 31.44 -3.33 2.58
N GLU A 480 31.84 -2.34 1.77
CA GLU A 480 30.93 -1.39 1.12
C GLU A 480 30.07 -2.08 0.05
N LYS A 481 30.68 -2.98 -0.74
CA LYS A 481 29.95 -3.74 -1.77
C LYS A 481 28.96 -4.71 -1.11
N ARG A 482 29.38 -5.42 -0.06
CA ARG A 482 28.50 -6.32 0.70
C ARG A 482 27.34 -5.56 1.33
N TRP A 483 27.63 -4.40 1.91
CA TRP A 483 26.60 -3.55 2.50
C TRP A 483 25.53 -3.13 1.48
N LYS A 484 25.92 -2.70 0.28
CA LYS A 484 24.96 -2.37 -0.79
C LYS A 484 24.05 -3.56 -1.16
N VAL A 485 24.60 -4.77 -1.20
CA VAL A 485 23.80 -5.98 -1.43
C VAL A 485 22.83 -6.23 -0.27
N LEU A 486 23.28 -6.05 0.98
CA LEU A 486 22.44 -6.20 2.16
C LEU A 486 21.30 -5.17 2.21
N GLU A 487 21.52 -3.91 1.82
CA GLU A 487 20.46 -2.89 1.72
C GLU A 487 19.37 -3.31 0.72
N VAL A 488 19.76 -3.89 -0.42
CA VAL A 488 18.82 -4.43 -1.41
C VAL A 488 18.11 -5.67 -0.86
N ALA A 489 18.84 -6.58 -0.22
CA ALA A 489 18.26 -7.79 0.37
C ALA A 489 17.25 -7.49 1.47
N VAL A 490 17.55 -6.54 2.38
CA VAL A 490 16.61 -6.12 3.43
C VAL A 490 15.31 -5.60 2.83
N LYS A 491 15.36 -4.85 1.72
CA LYS A 491 14.16 -4.36 1.01
C LYS A 491 13.37 -5.48 0.32
N GLN A 492 14.05 -6.48 -0.24
CA GLN A 492 13.41 -7.53 -1.04
C GLN A 492 12.90 -8.73 -0.23
N ILE A 493 13.70 -9.22 0.72
CA ILE A 493 13.41 -10.45 1.49
C ILE A 493 13.18 -10.20 2.99
N GLY A 494 13.41 -8.97 3.47
CA GLY A 494 13.16 -8.56 4.85
C GLY A 494 14.34 -8.79 5.81
N LEU A 495 14.51 -7.89 6.78
CA LEU A 495 15.62 -7.92 7.76
C LEU A 495 15.69 -9.23 8.54
N LYS A 496 14.54 -9.77 8.96
CA LYS A 496 14.48 -11.03 9.72
C LYS A 496 15.19 -12.14 8.96
N LYS A 497 14.80 -12.39 7.71
CA LYS A 497 15.38 -13.47 6.90
C LYS A 497 16.87 -13.24 6.66
N VAL A 498 17.28 -12.00 6.35
CA VAL A 498 18.69 -11.62 6.16
C VAL A 498 19.51 -11.91 7.42
N ALA A 499 19.07 -11.40 8.57
CA ALA A 499 19.80 -11.53 9.83
C ALA A 499 19.89 -13.00 10.28
N TYR A 500 18.80 -13.77 10.19
CA TYR A 500 18.83 -15.20 10.53
C TYR A 500 19.74 -16.00 9.60
N THR A 501 19.73 -15.70 8.29
CA THR A 501 20.61 -16.38 7.33
C THR A 501 22.10 -16.13 7.65
N ILE A 502 22.47 -14.87 7.95
CA ILE A 502 23.87 -14.55 8.30
C ILE A 502 24.24 -15.19 9.64
N ALA A 503 23.37 -15.10 10.65
CA ALA A 503 23.63 -15.71 11.96
C ALA A 503 23.75 -17.24 11.89
N GLN A 504 22.96 -17.89 11.03
CA GLN A 504 23.05 -19.32 10.76
C GLN A 504 24.40 -19.67 10.13
N ASN A 505 24.88 -18.90 9.14
CA ASN A 505 26.21 -19.10 8.56
C ASN A 505 27.32 -19.02 9.61
N VAL A 506 27.23 -18.06 10.55
CA VAL A 506 28.17 -17.95 11.67
C VAL A 506 28.12 -19.21 12.53
N LYS A 507 26.94 -19.63 12.99
CA LYS A 507 26.78 -20.84 13.82
C LYS A 507 27.29 -22.10 13.12
N LEU A 508 26.96 -22.27 11.85
CA LEU A 508 27.40 -23.42 11.05
C LEU A 508 28.93 -23.50 10.97
N ARG A 509 29.62 -22.35 10.85
CA ARG A 509 31.10 -22.35 10.84
C ARG A 509 31.70 -22.48 12.23
N LYS A 510 31.12 -21.87 13.27
CA LYS A 510 31.58 -22.06 14.65
C LYS A 510 31.43 -23.51 15.12
N GLY A 511 30.34 -24.18 14.73
CA GLY A 511 30.04 -25.55 15.14
C GLY A 511 30.92 -26.64 14.50
N GLN A 512 31.74 -26.31 13.50
CA GLN A 512 32.69 -27.27 12.91
C GLN A 512 33.88 -27.51 13.85
N LYS A 513 34.50 -28.70 13.80
CA LYS A 513 35.72 -29.00 14.56
C LYS A 513 36.81 -27.97 14.22
N ASN A 514 37.27 -27.22 15.22
CA ASN A 514 38.19 -26.07 15.07
C ASN A 514 37.69 -24.97 14.10
N GLY A 515 36.37 -24.87 13.90
CA GLY A 515 35.75 -23.99 12.93
C GLY A 515 35.94 -22.50 13.26
N GLU A 516 35.90 -22.12 14.53
CA GLU A 516 36.19 -20.75 14.97
C GLU A 516 37.56 -20.25 14.52
N LYS A 517 38.59 -21.09 14.65
CA LYS A 517 39.96 -20.75 14.21
C LYS A 517 40.08 -20.79 12.69
N LYS A 518 39.52 -21.82 12.04
CA LYS A 518 39.63 -22.03 10.59
C LYS A 518 38.87 -20.98 9.76
N PHE A 519 37.73 -20.52 10.26
CA PHE A 519 36.85 -19.57 9.56
C PHE A 519 36.78 -18.22 10.26
N SER A 520 37.77 -17.87 11.09
CA SER A 520 37.82 -16.64 11.88
C SER A 520 37.56 -15.39 11.05
N PHE A 521 38.18 -15.29 9.87
CA PHE A 521 37.98 -14.18 8.94
C PHE A 521 36.51 -14.05 8.48
N ALA A 522 35.91 -15.15 8.01
CA ALA A 522 34.54 -15.12 7.50
C ALA A 522 33.51 -14.88 8.61
N ILE A 523 33.73 -15.46 9.79
CA ILE A 523 32.93 -15.24 10.99
C ILE A 523 32.96 -13.75 11.37
N GLY A 524 34.15 -13.15 11.42
CA GLY A 524 34.31 -11.72 11.75
C GLY A 524 33.60 -10.80 10.76
N GLU A 525 33.66 -11.08 9.46
CA GLU A 525 32.96 -10.27 8.46
C GLU A 525 31.43 -10.43 8.53
N TRP A 526 30.91 -11.63 8.82
CA TRP A 526 29.47 -11.82 9.04
C TRP A 526 28.98 -11.14 10.32
N GLU A 527 29.75 -11.21 11.41
CA GLU A 527 29.41 -10.55 12.67
C GLU A 527 29.45 -9.02 12.54
N TYR A 528 30.40 -8.48 11.77
CA TYR A 528 30.43 -7.06 11.40
C TYR A 528 29.17 -6.65 10.61
N ASP A 529 28.82 -7.42 9.58
CA ASP A 529 27.63 -7.15 8.75
C ASP A 529 26.33 -7.24 9.59
N LEU A 530 26.22 -8.20 10.52
CA LEU A 530 25.11 -8.29 11.48
C LEU A 530 25.05 -7.10 12.43
N ALA A 531 26.18 -6.69 13.01
CA ALA A 531 26.23 -5.53 13.90
C ALA A 531 25.73 -4.27 13.18
N LYS A 532 26.17 -4.07 11.93
CA LYS A 532 25.74 -2.93 11.10
C LYS A 532 24.27 -3.00 10.70
N LEU A 533 23.75 -4.17 10.38
CA LEU A 533 22.30 -4.38 10.13
C LEU A 533 21.47 -4.06 11.38
N LYS A 534 21.96 -4.48 12.56
CA LYS A 534 21.31 -4.20 13.85
C LYS A 534 21.26 -2.69 14.11
N GLU A 535 22.40 -2.02 14.00
CA GLU A 535 22.51 -0.57 14.19
C GLU A 535 21.60 0.22 13.22
N THR A 536 21.59 -0.18 11.94
CA THR A 536 20.88 0.57 10.90
C THR A 536 19.36 0.36 10.96
N TYR A 537 18.91 -0.89 11.14
CA TYR A 537 17.51 -1.27 10.94
C TYR A 537 16.80 -1.75 12.20
N TYR A 538 17.53 -2.24 13.20
CA TYR A 538 16.95 -2.80 14.41
C TYR A 538 16.84 -1.73 15.50
N LYS A 539 15.93 -0.77 15.27
CA LYS A 539 15.47 0.16 16.31
C LYS A 539 14.40 -0.59 17.10
N ASN A 540 14.62 -0.83 18.39
CA ASN A 540 13.85 -1.70 19.30
C ASN A 540 12.32 -1.45 19.42
N GLU A 541 11.73 -0.64 18.53
CA GLU A 541 10.34 -0.17 18.49
C GLU A 541 9.59 -0.52 17.19
N PHE A 542 10.19 -1.26 16.24
CA PHE A 542 9.57 -1.49 14.93
C PHE A 542 8.51 -2.61 14.94
N SER A 543 7.27 -2.29 14.54
CA SER A 543 6.25 -3.26 14.12
C SER A 543 6.42 -3.58 12.64
N TRP A 544 6.64 -4.86 12.30
CA TRP A 544 6.84 -5.27 10.91
C TRP A 544 5.52 -5.22 10.12
N PRO A 545 5.53 -4.81 8.84
CA PRO A 545 4.49 -5.22 7.91
C PRO A 545 4.53 -6.75 7.80
N SER A 546 3.41 -7.40 8.12
CA SER A 546 3.32 -8.86 8.11
C SER A 546 3.44 -9.40 6.68
N THR A 547 4.55 -10.04 6.35
CA THR A 547 4.65 -10.89 5.15
C THR A 547 4.01 -12.24 5.45
N ARG A 548 2.69 -12.33 5.33
CA ARG A 548 2.02 -13.63 5.17
C ARG A 548 2.29 -14.12 3.75
N VAL A 549 3.19 -15.08 3.62
CA VAL A 549 3.23 -15.96 2.44
C VAL A 549 2.10 -16.97 2.65
N ASN A 550 1.03 -16.84 1.86
CA ASN A 550 0.05 -17.91 1.63
C ASN A 550 0.45 -18.67 0.37
#